data_AF-A0A1C0ZZY4-F1
#
_entry.id   AF-A0A1C0ZZY4-F1
#
_cell.length_a   1.000
_cell.length_b   1.000
_cell.length_c   1.000
_cell.angle_alpha   90.00
_cell.angle_beta   90.00
_cell.angle_gamma   90.00
#
_symmetry.space_group_name_H-M   'P 1'
#
loop_
_entity.id
_entity.type
_entity.pdbx_description
1 polymer ?
#
loop_
_entity_poly.entity_id
_entity_poly.type
_entity_poly.pdbx_seq_one_letter_code
_entity_poly.pdbx_strand_id
1 'polypeptide(L)'
;MSEMVGKYCAKFFGKTGVILEIGVVKKVASRTIHVDWGTKTWVYQNRDFNWTPLSKEEFEEKYKKPKFSDAALARALELGLKITYN
;
A
#
# COMPACT_ATOMS: atom_id res chain seq x y z
N MET A 1 -12.03 8.53 -10.56
CA MET A 1 -10.67 9.06 -10.21
C MET A 1 -10.50 9.44 -8.73
N SER A 2 -11.54 9.85 -8.00
CA SER A 2 -11.47 10.01 -6.52
C SER A 2 -11.53 8.69 -5.73
N GLU A 3 -11.84 7.57 -6.40
CA GLU A 3 -12.05 6.26 -5.77
C GLU A 3 -10.77 5.60 -5.26
N MET A 4 -9.61 6.18 -5.53
CA MET A 4 -8.32 5.69 -5.02
C MET A 4 -8.02 6.24 -3.62
N VAL A 5 -8.65 7.34 -3.20
CA VAL A 5 -8.42 7.92 -1.87
C VAL A 5 -8.90 6.95 -0.79
N GLY A 6 -8.05 6.70 0.20
CA GLY A 6 -8.31 5.72 1.26
C GLY A 6 -7.93 4.28 0.89
N LYS A 7 -7.52 4.01 -0.35
CA LYS A 7 -7.00 2.69 -0.74
C LYS A 7 -5.54 2.50 -0.33
N TYR A 8 -5.16 1.24 -0.21
CA TYR A 8 -3.84 0.78 0.19
C TYR A 8 -3.00 0.40 -1.03
N CYS A 9 -1.71 0.67 -0.96
CA CYS A 9 -0.71 0.30 -1.95
C CYS A 9 0.41 -0.46 -1.25
N ALA A 10 1.01 -1.43 -1.93
CA ALA A 10 2.15 -2.17 -1.41
C ALA A 10 3.37 -1.93 -2.29
N LYS A 11 4.52 -1.72 -1.65
CA LYS A 11 5.81 -1.66 -2.31
C LYS A 11 6.56 -2.96 -2.11
N PHE A 12 6.93 -3.58 -3.21
CA PHE A 12 7.61 -4.87 -3.23
C PHE A 12 9.12 -4.70 -3.35
N PHE A 13 9.88 -5.62 -2.75
CA PHE A 13 11.31 -5.76 -2.93
C PHE A 13 11.63 -6.86 -3.94
N GLY A 14 12.24 -6.46 -5.06
CA GLY A 14 12.76 -7.38 -6.07
C GLY A 14 11.69 -8.26 -6.73
N LYS A 15 12.16 -9.32 -7.40
CA LYS A 15 11.30 -10.32 -8.08
C LYS A 15 10.63 -11.29 -7.11
N THR A 16 11.04 -11.29 -5.84
CA THR A 16 10.57 -12.20 -4.79
C THR A 16 9.17 -11.83 -4.26
N GLY A 17 8.67 -10.62 -4.54
CA GLY A 17 7.30 -10.23 -4.21
C GLY A 17 7.05 -10.01 -2.72
N VAL A 18 8.10 -9.71 -1.94
CA VAL A 18 7.99 -9.35 -0.52
C VAL A 18 7.65 -7.87 -0.38
N ILE A 19 6.60 -7.55 0.36
CA ILE A 19 6.12 -6.23 0.74
C ILE A 19 7.05 -5.64 1.80
N LEU A 20 7.69 -4.53 1.49
CA LEU A 20 8.52 -3.75 2.40
C LEU A 20 7.77 -2.61 3.07
N GLU A 21 6.94 -1.91 2.30
CA GLU A 21 6.24 -0.72 2.75
C GLU A 21 4.77 -0.80 2.32
N ILE A 22 3.89 -0.30 3.17
CA ILE A 22 2.46 -0.18 2.89
C ILE A 22 2.12 1.31 2.85
N GLY A 23 1.62 1.73 1.69
CA GLY A 23 1.21 3.08 1.39
C GLY A 23 -0.30 3.23 1.51
N VAL A 24 -0.77 4.38 1.94
CA VAL A 24 -2.20 4.76 1.90
C VAL A 24 -2.35 5.99 1.04
N VAL A 25 -3.23 5.93 0.04
CA VAL A 25 -3.52 7.08 -0.80
C VAL A 25 -4.31 8.09 0.02
N LYS A 26 -3.68 9.22 0.38
CA LYS A 26 -4.32 10.28 1.18
C LYS A 26 -5.05 11.29 0.33
N LYS A 27 -4.51 11.60 -0.86
CA LYS A 27 -5.06 12.63 -1.73
C LYS A 27 -4.76 12.29 -3.18
N VAL A 28 -5.76 12.45 -4.03
CA VAL A 28 -5.62 12.41 -5.48
C VAL A 28 -5.98 13.79 -6.02
N ALA A 29 -5.09 14.38 -6.79
CA ALA A 29 -5.32 15.59 -7.57
C ALA A 29 -5.26 15.25 -9.07
N SER A 30 -5.66 16.19 -9.93
CA SER A 30 -5.80 15.93 -11.38
C SER A 30 -4.55 15.34 -12.05
N ARG A 31 -3.35 15.62 -11.54
CA ARG A 31 -2.08 15.13 -12.09
C ARG A 31 -1.20 14.38 -11.09
N THR A 32 -1.55 14.38 -9.82
CA THR A 32 -0.69 13.83 -8.75
C THR A 32 -1.45 12.97 -7.76
N ILE A 33 -0.77 11.98 -7.20
CA ILE A 33 -1.29 11.02 -6.23
C ILE A 33 -0.35 11.06 -5.01
N HIS A 34 -0.91 11.42 -3.86
CA HIS A 34 -0.18 11.52 -2.60
C HIS A 34 -0.41 10.23 -1.82
N VAL A 35 0.67 9.47 -1.61
CA VAL A 35 0.65 8.21 -0.88
C VAL A 35 1.48 8.35 0.38
N ASP A 36 0.85 8.08 1.52
CA ASP A 36 1.50 8.02 2.81
C ASP A 36 2.06 6.64 3.08
N TRP A 37 3.39 6.49 3.09
CA TRP A 37 4.07 5.24 3.39
C TRP A 37 4.37 5.06 4.89
N GLY A 38 3.75 5.89 5.75
CA GLY A 38 3.96 5.91 7.19
C GLY A 38 5.21 6.61 7.65
N THR A 39 6.35 6.35 7.02
CA THR A 39 7.60 7.08 7.29
C THR A 39 7.66 8.42 6.56
N LYS A 40 7.01 8.51 5.40
CA LYS A 40 7.00 9.69 4.54
C LYS A 40 5.84 9.65 3.56
N THR A 41 5.31 10.82 3.23
CA THR A 41 4.34 10.96 2.14
C THR A 41 5.06 11.23 0.83
N TRP A 42 4.81 10.41 -0.18
CA TRP A 42 5.32 10.58 -1.53
C TRP A 42 4.25 11.12 -2.46
N VAL A 43 4.66 11.97 -3.39
CA VAL A 43 3.79 12.50 -4.44
C VAL A 43 4.24 11.89 -5.76
N TYR A 44 3.36 11.10 -6.37
CA TYR A 44 3.56 10.51 -7.68
C TYR A 44 2.79 11.30 -8.72
N GLN A 45 3.30 11.36 -9.95
CA GLN A 45 2.48 11.80 -11.08
C GLN A 45 1.53 10.67 -11.49
N ASN A 46 0.32 11.02 -11.95
CA ASN A 46 -0.70 10.04 -12.33
C ASN A 46 -0.18 9.08 -13.42
N ARG A 47 0.62 9.58 -14.36
CA ARG A 47 1.21 8.78 -15.45
C ARG A 47 2.26 7.78 -14.97
N ASP A 48 2.95 8.07 -13.87
CA ASP A 48 4.04 7.26 -13.32
C ASP A 48 3.58 6.40 -12.13
N PHE A 49 2.29 6.45 -11.80
CA PHE A 49 1.72 5.71 -10.69
C PHE A 49 1.49 4.25 -11.05
N ASN A 50 2.51 3.43 -10.80
CA ASN A 50 2.49 1.99 -11.10
C ASN A 50 1.97 1.12 -9.94
N TRP A 51 1.47 1.73 -8.86
CA TRP A 51 0.96 0.99 -7.71
C TRP A 51 -0.51 0.63 -7.91
N THR A 52 -0.90 -0.57 -7.50
CA THR A 52 -2.31 -0.98 -7.50
C THR A 52 -2.98 -0.52 -6.20
N PRO A 53 -3.93 0.44 -6.25
CA PRO A 53 -4.71 0.81 -5.08
C PRO A 53 -5.76 -0.26 -4.80
N LEU A 54 -5.68 -0.88 -3.63
CA LEU A 54 -6.57 -1.96 -3.20
C LEU A 54 -7.35 -1.51 -1.97
N SER A 55 -8.58 -1.98 -1.87
CA SER A 55 -9.38 -1.82 -0.66
C SER A 55 -8.80 -2.67 0.47
N LYS A 56 -9.22 -2.41 1.71
CA LYS A 56 -8.73 -3.16 2.87
C LYS A 56 -8.88 -4.67 2.70
N GLU A 57 -10.08 -5.09 2.31
CA GLU A 57 -10.45 -6.50 2.12
C GLU A 57 -9.64 -7.14 0.99
N GLU A 58 -9.54 -6.46 -0.16
CA GLU A 58 -8.73 -6.92 -1.29
C GLU A 58 -7.26 -7.08 -0.92
N PHE A 59 -6.74 -6.18 -0.07
CA PHE A 59 -5.35 -6.22 0.37
C PHE A 59 -5.08 -7.42 1.29
N GLU A 60 -5.99 -7.69 2.24
CA GLU A 60 -5.94 -8.84 3.15
C GLU A 60 -6.13 -10.19 2.43
N GLU A 61 -6.96 -10.19 1.38
CA GLU A 61 -7.16 -11.38 0.55
C GLU A 61 -5.93 -11.66 -0.33
N LYS A 62 -5.45 -10.62 -1.02
CA LYS A 62 -4.36 -10.72 -2.01
C LYS A 62 -2.99 -10.96 -1.38
N TYR A 63 -2.72 -10.37 -0.21
CA TYR A 63 -1.41 -10.43 0.42
C TYR A 63 -1.47 -11.19 1.76
N LYS A 64 -0.60 -12.18 1.88
CA LYS A 64 -0.48 -13.05 3.06
C LYS A 64 0.77 -12.73 3.85
N LYS A 65 0.74 -13.01 5.16
CA LYS A 65 1.83 -12.71 6.11
C LYS A 65 3.26 -13.07 5.66
N PRO A 66 3.55 -14.24 5.03
CA PRO A 66 4.91 -14.57 4.61
C PRO A 66 5.49 -13.62 3.55
N LYS A 67 4.64 -12.83 2.88
CA LYS A 67 5.09 -11.82 1.93
C LYS A 67 5.37 -10.47 2.59
N PHE A 68 5.23 -10.28 3.90
CA PHE A 68 5.49 -9.00 4.55
C PHE A 68 6.81 -9.04 5.33
N SER A 69 7.59 -7.97 5.23
CA SER A 69 8.68 -7.73 6.18
C SER A 69 8.12 -7.34 7.56
N ASP A 70 8.93 -7.48 8.62
CA ASP A 70 8.54 -7.06 9.98
C ASP A 70 8.08 -5.59 10.04
N ALA A 71 8.75 -4.69 9.31
CA ALA A 71 8.36 -3.29 9.22
C ALA A 71 6.99 -3.12 8.54
N ALA A 72 6.73 -3.87 7.46
CA ALA A 72 5.45 -3.84 6.79
C ALA A 72 4.33 -4.43 7.66
N LEU A 73 4.61 -5.46 8.46
CA LEU A 73 3.66 -6.04 9.41
C LEU A 73 3.30 -5.06 10.53
N ALA A 74 4.29 -4.38 11.11
CA ALA A 74 4.05 -3.33 12.10
C ALA A 74 3.14 -2.24 11.51
N ARG A 75 3.43 -1.80 10.28
CA ARG A 75 2.60 -0.79 9.60
C ARG A 75 1.19 -1.33 9.28
N ALA A 76 1.06 -2.59 8.87
CA ALA A 76 -0.23 -3.22 8.63
C ALA A 76 -1.10 -3.20 9.89
N LEU A 77 -0.51 -3.51 11.04
CA LEU A 77 -1.18 -3.46 12.34
C LEU A 77 -1.63 -2.04 12.70
N GLU A 78 -0.78 -1.03 12.51
CA GLU A 78 -1.17 0.38 12.72
C GLU A 78 -2.33 0.82 11.81
N LEU A 79 -2.35 0.33 10.58
CA LEU A 79 -3.41 0.61 9.60
C LEU A 79 -4.67 -0.25 9.84
N GLY A 80 -4.65 -1.15 10.84
CA GLY A 80 -5.75 -2.04 11.18
C GLY A 80 -5.98 -3.17 10.18
N LEU A 81 -5.00 -3.50 9.34
CA LEU A 81 -5.04 -4.61 8.38
C LEU A 81 -4.81 -5.95 9.10
N LYS A 82 -5.73 -6.89 8.92
CA LYS A 82 -5.69 -8.24 9.47
C LYS A 82 -4.97 -9.18 8.51
N ILE A 83 -3.63 -9.15 8.55
CA ILE A 83 -2.81 -10.07 7.76
C ILE A 83 -2.66 -11.40 8.50
N THR A 84 -3.26 -12.47 7.95
CA THR A 84 -3.22 -13.83 8.54
C THR A 84 -2.05 -14.66 7.99
N TYR A 85 -1.57 -15.60 8.81
CA TYR A 85 -0.82 -16.77 8.34
C TYR A 85 -1.84 -17.77 7.80
N ASN A 86 -1.62 -18.28 6.60
CA ASN A 86 -2.23 -19.54 6.18
C ASN A 86 -1.10 -20.48 5.83
#